data_AF-A0AA88R6G9-F1
#
_entry.id   AF-A0AA88R6G9-F1
#
_cell.length_a   1.000
_cell.length_b   1.000
_cell.length_c   1.000
_cell.angle_alpha   90.00
_cell.angle_beta   90.00
_cell.angle_gamma   90.00
#
_symmetry.space_group_name_H-M   'P 1'
#
loop_
_entity.id
_entity.type
_entity.pdbx_description
1 polymer ?
#
loop_
_entity_poly.entity_id
_entity_poly.type
_entity_poly.pdbx_seq_one_letter_code
_entity_poly.pdbx_strand_id
1 'polypeptide(L)'
;MEDHQKSYMHSFLSRIRPKPNQSAEDATKEIANKMLEKVADALSCYEATDKPYDDARFAEMLLVDGCFILELLYRRNVNYPRDGDPIFGNALVHLDVKHDLLLLENQIPMFVLQTLFDLILGQSQSLPDLIISFFWNTLNVDHELKLKRTVRTQTAAHILGLLHDCYMPCDKFASELQSPNQIIKHSAIDLFRAGVQFTEGKGRDQICVHFSTSYRFSFLRGSNPGGRSDDIPTFCNYVPTKLRSCYNSRLRQFRGRTSFEVPKLCIYDSTERFFRNLIALEQCSPGIRQPTTSYAFLMDILVNTKDDVEVLEKAGVLENDLGASEHAVRLFNVICKNVFLGEFIFSKEWVKVEAFCKLKWPSQPLDAAMPFNCCPDSMDEGNPTYMVSFY
;
A
#
# COMPACT_ATOMS: atom_id res chain seq x y z
N MET A 1 -4.95 32.25 7.16
CA MET A 1 -5.64 31.12 6.49
C MET A 1 -7.13 31.36 6.37
N GLU A 2 -7.85 31.71 7.45
CA GLU A 2 -9.29 31.98 7.41
C GLU A 2 -9.74 33.00 6.34
N ASP A 3 -9.01 34.10 6.17
CA ASP A 3 -9.33 35.10 5.14
C ASP A 3 -9.21 34.55 3.72
N HIS A 4 -8.23 33.67 3.49
CA HIS A 4 -8.07 32.98 2.20
C HIS A 4 -9.19 31.98 1.97
N GLN A 5 -9.62 31.23 3.00
CA GLN A 5 -10.76 30.31 2.89
C GLN A 5 -12.04 31.07 2.50
N LYS A 6 -12.34 32.19 3.17
CA LYS A 6 -13.50 33.04 2.83
C LYS A 6 -13.39 33.61 1.41
N SER A 7 -12.21 34.07 1.00
CA SER A 7 -11.99 34.56 -0.36
C SER A 7 -12.27 33.48 -1.43
N TYR A 8 -11.80 32.26 -1.19
CA TYR A 8 -12.06 31.11 -2.08
C TYR A 8 -13.53 30.71 -2.07
N MET A 9 -14.18 30.71 -0.91
CA MET A 9 -15.62 30.49 -0.80
C MET A 9 -16.39 31.50 -1.65
N HIS A 10 -16.12 32.81 -1.51
CA HIS A 10 -16.78 33.83 -2.31
C HIS A 10 -16.52 33.64 -3.82
N SER A 11 -15.30 33.26 -4.19
CA SER A 11 -14.97 32.93 -5.57
C SER A 11 -15.80 31.74 -6.06
N PHE A 12 -15.92 30.66 -5.28
CA PHE A 12 -16.71 29.49 -5.66
C PHE A 12 -18.19 29.83 -5.83
N LEU A 13 -18.77 30.54 -4.85
CA LEU A 13 -20.17 30.96 -4.86
C LEU A 13 -20.50 31.91 -6.02
N SER A 14 -19.54 32.66 -6.56
CA SER A 14 -19.76 33.51 -7.73
C SER A 14 -20.12 32.72 -9.01
N ARG A 15 -19.97 31.39 -8.99
CA ARG A 15 -20.31 30.48 -10.11
C ARG A 15 -21.74 29.95 -10.05
N ILE A 16 -22.48 30.23 -8.97
CA ILE A 16 -23.89 29.88 -8.86
C ILE A 16 -24.66 30.37 -10.08
N ARG A 17 -25.51 29.50 -10.62
CA ARG A 17 -26.44 29.84 -11.70
C ARG A 17 -27.86 29.90 -11.11
N PRO A 18 -28.37 31.09 -10.75
CA PRO A 18 -29.70 31.22 -10.16
C PRO A 18 -30.78 30.69 -11.11
N LYS A 19 -31.85 30.14 -10.54
CA LYS A 19 -33.04 29.73 -11.32
C LYS A 19 -33.69 30.97 -11.97
N PRO A 20 -34.49 30.80 -13.04
CA PRO A 20 -35.29 31.90 -13.58
C PRO A 20 -36.10 32.57 -12.47
N ASN A 21 -35.99 33.90 -12.35
CA ASN A 21 -36.63 34.74 -11.32
C ASN A 21 -36.08 34.61 -9.89
N GLN A 22 -34.91 33.99 -9.68
CA GLN A 22 -34.21 33.94 -8.40
C GLN A 22 -33.04 34.92 -8.38
N SER A 23 -32.88 35.70 -7.29
CA SER A 23 -31.69 36.53 -7.12
C SER A 23 -30.46 35.69 -6.75
N ALA A 24 -29.25 36.22 -6.97
CA ALA A 24 -28.01 35.54 -6.54
C ALA A 24 -27.94 35.37 -5.02
N GLU A 25 -28.49 36.34 -4.27
CA GLU A 25 -28.57 36.27 -2.81
C GLU A 25 -29.51 35.14 -2.36
N ASP A 26 -30.67 35.01 -2.99
CA ASP A 26 -31.62 33.94 -2.67
C ASP A 26 -31.06 32.56 -3.04
N ALA A 27 -30.31 32.45 -4.12
CA ALA A 27 -29.63 31.21 -4.49
C ALA A 27 -28.52 30.84 -3.47
N THR A 28 -27.80 31.83 -2.96
CA THR A 28 -26.79 31.63 -1.90
C THR A 28 -27.45 31.19 -0.58
N LYS A 29 -28.58 31.81 -0.21
CA LYS A 29 -29.39 31.40 0.95
C LYS A 29 -29.92 29.99 0.80
N GLU A 30 -30.34 29.58 -0.41
CA GLU A 30 -30.78 28.21 -0.68
C GLU A 30 -29.66 27.19 -0.39
N ILE A 31 -28.42 27.49 -0.80
CA ILE A 31 -27.26 26.64 -0.52
C ILE A 31 -26.94 26.58 0.98
N ALA A 32 -26.97 27.73 1.67
CA ALA A 32 -26.77 27.78 3.12
C ALA A 32 -27.83 26.95 3.87
N ASN A 33 -29.10 27.05 3.46
CA ASN A 33 -30.19 26.22 4.00
C ASN A 33 -29.98 24.73 3.70
N LYS A 34 -29.44 24.38 2.53
CA LYS A 34 -29.06 23.00 2.23
C LYS A 34 -27.96 22.50 3.15
N MET A 35 -27.00 23.33 3.54
CA MET A 35 -25.98 22.95 4.52
C MET A 35 -26.57 22.77 5.92
N LEU A 36 -27.54 23.61 6.32
CA LEU A 36 -28.30 23.42 7.56
C LEU A 36 -29.02 22.08 7.60
N GLU A 37 -29.69 21.68 6.51
CA GLU A 37 -30.34 20.36 6.39
C GLU A 37 -29.36 19.18 6.55
N LYS A 38 -28.07 19.38 6.25
CA LYS A 38 -27.02 18.37 6.33
C LYS A 38 -26.32 18.29 7.69
N VAL A 39 -26.58 19.22 8.61
CA VAL A 39 -25.88 19.31 9.91
C VAL A 39 -26.00 18.02 10.70
N ALA A 40 -27.20 17.45 10.83
CA ALA A 40 -27.42 16.24 11.62
C ALA A 40 -26.62 15.04 11.08
N ASP A 41 -26.69 14.80 9.76
CA ASP A 41 -25.95 13.73 9.10
C ASP A 41 -24.45 13.95 9.20
N ALA A 42 -23.98 15.20 9.06
CA ALA A 42 -22.57 15.54 9.12
C ALA A 42 -22.02 15.35 10.54
N LEU A 43 -22.76 15.76 11.57
CA LEU A 43 -22.40 15.52 12.97
C LEU A 43 -22.29 14.03 13.28
N SER A 44 -23.13 13.18 12.68
CA SER A 44 -23.06 11.73 12.87
C SER A 44 -21.76 11.09 12.35
N CYS A 45 -21.00 11.82 11.52
CA CYS A 45 -19.68 11.40 11.04
C CYS A 45 -18.53 11.74 12.01
N TYR A 46 -18.78 12.50 13.08
CA TYR A 46 -17.77 12.88 14.07
C TYR A 46 -18.07 12.21 15.41
N GLU A 47 -17.02 11.72 16.09
CA GLU A 47 -17.15 11.05 17.40
C GLU A 47 -17.47 12.03 18.56
N ALA A 48 -17.57 13.34 18.29
CA ALA A 48 -17.72 14.36 19.32
C ALA A 48 -19.11 14.29 19.99
N THR A 49 -19.11 14.10 21.31
CA THR A 49 -20.31 14.08 22.16
C THR A 49 -20.75 15.48 22.59
N ASP A 50 -19.83 16.44 22.63
CA ASP A 50 -20.11 17.84 22.94
C ASP A 50 -19.98 18.70 21.69
N LYS A 51 -21.06 19.37 21.31
CA LYS A 51 -21.07 20.31 20.20
C LYS A 51 -20.76 21.73 20.72
N PRO A 52 -19.58 22.31 20.46
CA PRO A 52 -19.22 23.64 20.96
C PRO A 52 -19.92 24.79 20.21
N TYR A 53 -20.69 24.49 19.16
CA TYR A 53 -21.34 25.46 18.27
C TYR A 53 -22.82 25.09 18.05
N ASP A 54 -23.64 26.04 17.60
CA ASP A 54 -25.01 25.75 17.17
C ASP A 54 -25.04 25.17 15.73
N ASP A 55 -26.24 24.80 15.26
CA ASP A 55 -26.44 24.24 13.91
C ASP A 55 -26.08 25.23 12.80
N ALA A 56 -26.39 26.51 13.00
CA ALA A 56 -26.11 27.56 12.03
C ALA A 56 -24.61 27.78 11.85
N ARG A 57 -23.87 27.86 12.95
CA ARG A 57 -22.43 28.04 12.93
C ARG A 57 -21.73 26.81 12.34
N PHE A 58 -22.20 25.61 12.65
CA PHE A 58 -21.65 24.40 12.05
C PHE A 58 -21.92 24.32 10.54
N ALA A 59 -23.13 24.67 10.09
CA ALA A 59 -23.45 24.77 8.67
C ALA A 59 -22.59 25.81 7.94
N GLU A 60 -22.29 26.94 8.58
CA GLU A 60 -21.36 27.95 8.05
C GLU A 60 -19.95 27.37 7.86
N MET A 61 -19.43 26.62 8.85
CA MET A 61 -18.13 25.96 8.74
C MET A 61 -18.10 24.98 7.56
N LEU A 62 -19.11 24.10 7.45
CA LEU A 62 -19.24 23.17 6.32
C LEU A 62 -19.28 23.90 4.97
N LEU A 63 -20.00 25.03 4.90
CA LEU A 63 -20.10 25.83 3.68
C LEU A 63 -18.75 26.46 3.31
N VAL A 64 -18.09 27.12 4.26
CA VAL A 64 -16.80 27.81 4.05
C VAL A 64 -15.74 26.81 3.64
N ASP A 65 -15.54 25.75 4.44
CA ASP A 65 -14.47 24.78 4.22
C ASP A 65 -14.76 23.90 2.99
N GLY A 66 -16.03 23.53 2.76
CA GLY A 66 -16.45 22.80 1.58
C GLY A 66 -16.23 23.59 0.29
N CYS A 67 -16.63 24.86 0.26
CA CYS A 67 -16.40 25.72 -0.91
C CYS A 67 -14.92 26.02 -1.13
N PHE A 68 -14.14 26.17 -0.06
CA PHE A 68 -12.69 26.30 -0.14
C PHE A 68 -12.03 25.11 -0.84
N ILE A 69 -12.34 23.90 -0.39
CA ILE A 69 -11.83 22.66 -0.99
C ILE A 69 -12.24 22.56 -2.46
N LEU A 70 -13.52 22.77 -2.77
CA LEU A 70 -14.01 22.65 -4.14
C LEU A 70 -13.40 23.68 -5.09
N GLU A 71 -13.18 24.91 -4.63
CA GLU A 71 -12.48 25.93 -5.43
C GLU A 71 -11.01 25.56 -5.68
N LEU A 72 -10.32 24.99 -4.68
CA LEU A 72 -8.95 24.48 -4.86
C LEU A 72 -8.90 23.39 -5.95
N LEU A 73 -9.80 22.41 -5.87
CA LEU A 73 -9.90 21.34 -6.86
C LEU A 73 -10.20 21.89 -8.25
N TYR A 74 -11.17 22.81 -8.34
CA TYR A 74 -11.57 23.43 -9.60
C TYR A 74 -10.43 24.22 -10.24
N ARG A 75 -9.79 25.13 -9.48
CA ARG A 75 -8.68 25.96 -9.98
C ARG A 75 -7.52 25.11 -10.49
N ARG A 76 -7.19 24.03 -9.79
CA ARG A 76 -6.17 23.09 -10.23
C ARG A 76 -6.56 22.42 -11.56
N ASN A 77 -7.80 21.99 -11.69
CA ASN A 77 -8.28 21.30 -12.88
C ASN A 77 -8.31 22.19 -14.14
N VAL A 78 -8.71 23.46 -13.98
CA VAL A 78 -8.77 24.41 -15.11
C VAL A 78 -7.46 25.15 -15.37
N ASN A 79 -6.37 24.80 -14.67
CA ASN A 79 -5.09 25.50 -14.71
C ASN A 79 -5.23 27.02 -14.51
N TYR A 80 -5.96 27.41 -13.45
CA TYR A 80 -6.18 28.82 -13.11
C TYR A 80 -4.84 29.58 -12.96
N PRO A 81 -4.77 30.88 -13.34
CA PRO A 81 -3.57 31.68 -13.18
C PRO A 81 -3.01 31.64 -11.75
N ARG A 82 -1.70 31.39 -11.62
CA ARG A 82 -1.04 31.30 -10.31
C ARG A 82 -0.59 32.66 -9.79
N ASP A 83 -0.39 33.63 -10.68
CA ASP A 83 0.07 34.95 -10.32
C ASP A 83 -1.00 35.69 -9.50
N GLY A 84 -0.63 36.09 -8.28
CA GLY A 84 -1.53 36.73 -7.33
C GLY A 84 -2.48 35.78 -6.60
N ASP A 85 -2.44 34.47 -6.86
CA ASP A 85 -3.18 33.47 -6.11
C ASP A 85 -2.43 33.15 -4.80
N PRO A 86 -3.06 33.29 -3.61
CA PRO A 86 -2.37 33.16 -2.33
C PRO A 86 -1.93 31.73 -2.03
N ILE A 87 -2.47 30.71 -2.71
CA ILE A 87 -2.16 29.30 -2.48
C ILE A 87 -1.29 28.76 -3.61
N PHE A 88 -1.74 28.86 -4.86
CA PHE A 88 -1.01 28.35 -6.02
C PHE A 88 0.16 29.24 -6.46
N GLY A 89 0.18 30.52 -6.05
CA GLY A 89 1.31 31.42 -6.27
C GLY A 89 2.54 31.10 -5.42
N ASN A 90 2.38 30.29 -4.36
CA ASN A 90 3.48 29.84 -3.51
C ASN A 90 3.45 28.32 -3.34
N ALA A 91 4.48 27.64 -3.86
CA ALA A 91 4.57 26.18 -3.83
C ALA A 91 4.54 25.58 -2.41
N LEU A 92 5.14 26.25 -1.42
CA LEU A 92 5.15 25.78 -0.03
C LEU A 92 3.75 25.89 0.59
N VAL A 93 3.07 27.01 0.40
CA VAL A 93 1.68 27.20 0.89
C VAL A 93 0.74 26.17 0.26
N HIS A 94 0.88 25.90 -1.04
CA HIS A 94 0.11 24.85 -1.69
C HIS A 94 0.39 23.45 -1.09
N LEU A 95 1.64 23.13 -0.77
CA LEU A 95 1.99 21.87 -0.12
C LEU A 95 1.40 21.79 1.30
N ASP A 96 1.52 22.85 2.10
CA ASP A 96 0.96 22.91 3.45
C ASP A 96 -0.55 22.70 3.44
N VAL A 97 -1.27 23.42 2.57
CA VAL A 97 -2.71 23.25 2.37
C VAL A 97 -3.05 21.82 1.95
N LYS A 98 -2.29 21.23 1.01
CA LYS A 98 -2.49 19.83 0.62
C LYS A 98 -2.32 18.88 1.80
N HIS A 99 -1.33 19.09 2.66
CA HIS A 99 -1.11 18.25 3.82
C HIS A 99 -2.18 18.40 4.88
N ASP A 100 -2.70 19.61 5.08
CA ASP A 100 -3.78 19.87 6.01
C ASP A 100 -5.09 19.21 5.57
N LEU A 101 -5.38 19.15 4.27
CA LEU A 101 -6.54 18.42 3.72
C LEU A 101 -6.45 16.88 3.89
N LEU A 102 -5.26 16.36 4.20
CA LEU A 102 -5.02 14.93 4.41
C LEU A 102 -4.97 14.55 5.89
N LEU A 103 -5.12 15.51 6.80
CA LEU A 103 -5.23 15.20 8.23
C LEU A 103 -6.58 14.52 8.51
N LEU A 104 -6.55 13.42 9.26
CA LEU A 104 -7.78 12.69 9.65
C LEU A 104 -8.76 13.59 10.43
N GLU A 105 -8.25 14.49 11.27
CA GLU A 105 -9.05 15.45 12.04
C GLU A 105 -9.68 16.56 11.18
N ASN A 106 -9.16 16.79 9.96
CA ASN A 106 -9.60 17.85 9.07
C ASN A 106 -10.41 17.31 7.88
N GLN A 107 -11.24 16.29 8.12
CA GLN A 107 -12.06 15.68 7.08
C GLN A 107 -13.47 16.28 7.07
N ILE A 108 -13.93 16.66 5.87
CA ILE A 108 -15.34 16.97 5.58
C ILE A 108 -16.00 15.73 4.97
N PRO A 109 -17.21 15.35 5.41
CA PRO A 109 -17.94 14.25 4.80
C PRO A 109 -18.12 14.45 3.29
N MET A 110 -17.86 13.41 2.50
CA MET A 110 -17.91 13.43 1.05
C MET A 110 -19.28 13.87 0.53
N PHE A 111 -20.37 13.50 1.22
CA PHE A 111 -21.71 13.89 0.80
C PHE A 111 -21.95 15.41 0.91
N VAL A 112 -21.27 16.11 1.84
CA VAL A 112 -21.33 17.58 1.95
C VAL A 112 -20.64 18.20 0.75
N LEU A 113 -19.43 17.73 0.43
CA LEU A 113 -18.68 18.17 -0.75
C LEU A 113 -19.45 17.89 -2.04
N GLN A 114 -20.04 16.70 -2.17
CA GLN A 114 -20.85 16.31 -3.33
C GLN A 114 -22.09 17.20 -3.46
N THR A 115 -22.77 17.50 -2.35
CA THR A 115 -23.94 18.39 -2.35
C THR A 115 -23.56 19.78 -2.86
N LEU A 116 -22.49 20.38 -2.35
CA LEU A 116 -22.00 21.69 -2.80
C LEU A 116 -21.54 21.68 -4.26
N PHE A 117 -20.83 20.62 -4.66
CA PHE A 117 -20.34 20.43 -6.02
C PHE A 117 -21.49 20.37 -7.04
N ASP A 118 -22.53 19.57 -6.75
CA ASP A 118 -23.70 19.42 -7.61
C ASP A 118 -24.51 20.72 -7.72
N LEU A 119 -24.67 21.45 -6.62
CA LEU A 119 -25.41 22.72 -6.59
C LEU A 119 -24.72 23.83 -7.39
N ILE A 120 -23.38 23.86 -7.45
CA ILE A 120 -22.63 25.00 -7.99
C ILE A 120 -22.02 24.73 -9.37
N LEU A 121 -21.39 23.56 -9.57
CA LEU A 121 -20.68 23.25 -10.82
C LEU A 121 -21.52 22.41 -11.80
N GLY A 122 -22.51 21.67 -11.29
CA GLY A 122 -23.31 20.74 -12.09
C GLY A 122 -22.52 19.50 -12.55
N GLN A 123 -23.25 18.41 -12.85
CA GLN A 123 -22.73 17.03 -13.04
C GLN A 123 -21.83 16.79 -14.27
N SER A 124 -21.07 17.77 -14.73
CA SER A 124 -20.18 17.64 -15.89
C SER A 124 -18.90 16.86 -15.60
N GLN A 125 -18.49 16.77 -14.32
CA GLN A 125 -17.28 16.10 -13.87
C GLN A 125 -17.56 15.28 -12.61
N SER A 126 -16.72 14.26 -12.37
CA SER A 126 -16.77 13.42 -11.18
C SER A 126 -15.90 14.05 -10.09
N LEU A 127 -16.51 14.37 -8.94
CA LEU A 127 -15.79 14.91 -7.79
C LEU A 127 -14.66 13.98 -7.32
N PRO A 128 -14.84 12.65 -7.21
CA PRO A 128 -13.74 11.74 -6.91
C PRO A 128 -12.56 11.84 -7.89
N ASP A 129 -12.82 11.99 -9.19
CA ASP A 129 -11.75 12.15 -10.18
C ASP A 129 -10.97 13.45 -9.98
N LEU A 130 -11.67 14.55 -9.63
CA LEU A 130 -11.02 15.83 -9.32
C LEU A 130 -10.12 15.72 -8.08
N ILE A 131 -10.60 15.05 -7.03
CA ILE A 131 -9.83 14.82 -5.80
C ILE A 131 -8.59 13.98 -6.11
N ILE A 132 -8.74 12.85 -6.80
CA ILE A 132 -7.62 11.98 -7.17
C ILE A 132 -6.60 12.72 -8.04
N SER A 133 -7.07 13.52 -9.01
CA SER A 133 -6.21 14.35 -9.87
C SER A 133 -5.41 15.38 -9.07
N PHE A 134 -6.05 16.04 -8.11
CA PHE A 134 -5.40 17.02 -7.23
C PHE A 134 -4.31 16.40 -6.34
N PHE A 135 -4.58 15.21 -5.81
CA PHE A 135 -3.65 14.49 -4.93
C PHE A 135 -2.68 13.55 -5.65
N TRP A 136 -2.63 13.54 -6.98
CA TRP A 136 -1.88 12.53 -7.73
C TRP A 136 -0.40 12.43 -7.37
N ASN A 137 0.30 13.55 -7.15
CA ASN A 137 1.71 13.54 -6.74
C ASN A 137 1.94 13.00 -5.32
N THR A 138 0.87 12.93 -4.52
CA THR A 138 0.89 12.40 -3.14
C THR A 138 0.62 10.90 -3.15
N LEU A 139 -0.23 10.47 -4.07
CA LEU A 139 -0.51 9.09 -4.35
C LEU A 139 0.70 8.53 -5.10
N ASN A 140 1.56 7.77 -4.43
CA ASN A 140 2.66 6.99 -5.04
C ASN A 140 2.12 5.93 -6.04
N VAL A 141 1.53 6.39 -7.13
CA VAL A 141 0.58 5.66 -7.97
C VAL A 141 0.78 6.04 -9.43
N ASP A 142 0.99 5.00 -10.24
CA ASP A 142 1.04 5.09 -11.70
C ASP A 142 -0.24 5.73 -12.27
N HIS A 143 -0.06 6.73 -13.13
CA HIS A 143 -1.11 7.53 -13.75
C HIS A 143 -2.10 6.69 -14.57
N GLU A 144 -1.67 5.58 -15.18
CA GLU A 144 -2.54 4.74 -16.02
C GLU A 144 -3.52 3.86 -15.22
N LEU A 145 -3.18 3.51 -13.98
CA LEU A 145 -4.03 2.68 -13.11
C LEU A 145 -5.22 3.45 -12.51
N LYS A 146 -5.24 4.79 -12.65
CA LYS A 146 -6.20 5.72 -12.02
C LYS A 146 -7.59 5.68 -12.64
N LEU A 147 -7.69 5.77 -13.97
CA LEU A 147 -8.99 5.86 -14.69
C LEU A 147 -9.90 4.64 -14.51
N LYS A 148 -9.36 3.47 -14.15
CA LYS A 148 -10.14 2.23 -13.97
C LYS A 148 -10.58 2.01 -12.52
N ARG A 149 -9.99 2.70 -11.55
CA ARG A 149 -10.29 2.56 -10.11
C ARG A 149 -11.37 3.52 -9.64
N THR A 150 -11.54 4.69 -10.27
CA THR A 150 -12.58 5.66 -9.90
C THR A 150 -14.01 5.08 -9.92
N VAL A 151 -14.26 4.03 -10.71
CA VAL A 151 -15.57 3.37 -10.76
C VAL A 151 -15.92 2.66 -9.44
N ARG A 152 -14.93 2.25 -8.63
CA ARG A 152 -15.14 1.51 -7.37
C ARG A 152 -15.29 2.41 -6.14
N THR A 153 -14.87 3.67 -6.21
CA THR A 153 -14.69 4.54 -5.05
C THR A 153 -15.91 5.40 -4.69
N GLN A 154 -17.09 5.07 -5.20
CA GLN A 154 -18.32 5.85 -4.98
C GLN A 154 -18.86 5.75 -3.53
N THR A 155 -18.22 4.97 -2.65
CA THR A 155 -18.63 4.74 -1.26
C THR A 155 -17.78 5.47 -0.22
N ALA A 156 -16.75 6.22 -0.63
CA ALA A 156 -15.84 6.85 0.32
C ALA A 156 -16.53 7.93 1.18
N ALA A 157 -16.32 7.86 2.50
CA ALA A 157 -16.95 8.77 3.46
C ALA A 157 -16.35 10.19 3.44
N HIS A 158 -15.09 10.36 3.02
CA HIS A 158 -14.37 11.65 2.96
C HIS A 158 -13.12 11.53 2.05
N ILE A 159 -12.36 12.63 1.87
CA ILE A 159 -11.19 12.70 0.96
C ILE A 159 -10.14 11.64 1.31
N LEU A 160 -9.71 11.58 2.56
CA LEU A 160 -8.69 10.62 2.98
C LEU A 160 -9.15 9.16 2.79
N GLY A 161 -10.43 8.86 3.00
CA GLY A 161 -11.01 7.54 2.71
C GLY A 161 -11.01 7.22 1.22
N LEU A 162 -11.31 8.20 0.36
CA LEU A 162 -11.21 8.03 -1.09
C LEU A 162 -9.77 7.71 -1.53
N LEU A 163 -8.78 8.37 -0.91
CA LEU A 163 -7.38 8.10 -1.19
C LEU A 163 -6.94 6.74 -0.63
N HIS A 164 -7.43 6.33 0.54
CA HIS A 164 -7.25 5.00 1.11
C HIS A 164 -7.76 3.90 0.18
N ASP A 165 -8.95 4.08 -0.40
CA ASP A 165 -9.53 3.13 -1.36
C ASP A 165 -8.66 2.95 -2.62
N CYS A 166 -7.86 3.96 -2.99
CA CYS A 166 -6.90 3.82 -4.10
C CYS A 166 -5.81 2.80 -3.80
N TYR A 167 -5.46 2.63 -2.52
CA TYR A 167 -4.49 1.67 -2.03
C TYR A 167 -5.11 0.28 -1.76
N MET A 168 -6.44 0.16 -1.73
CA MET A 168 -7.13 -1.11 -1.54
C MET A 168 -6.91 -2.08 -2.73
N PRO A 169 -6.46 -3.31 -2.49
CA PRO A 169 -6.29 -4.31 -3.54
C PRO A 169 -7.65 -4.83 -4.03
N CYS A 170 -7.78 -5.00 -5.36
CA CYS A 170 -9.08 -5.10 -6.01
C CYS A 170 -9.95 -6.29 -5.59
N ASP A 171 -9.45 -7.52 -5.36
CA ASP A 171 -10.35 -8.68 -5.19
C ASP A 171 -9.72 -9.90 -4.46
N LYS A 172 -8.61 -9.76 -3.71
CA LYS A 172 -7.77 -10.93 -3.35
C LYS A 172 -7.81 -11.44 -1.90
N PHE A 173 -8.53 -10.79 -0.99
CA PHE A 173 -8.41 -11.09 0.44
C PHE A 173 -9.73 -11.60 1.06
N ALA A 174 -10.43 -12.50 0.35
CA ALA A 174 -11.71 -13.07 0.78
C ALA A 174 -11.58 -14.38 1.61
N SER A 175 -10.47 -14.63 2.30
CA SER A 175 -10.35 -15.85 3.12
C SER A 175 -9.58 -15.62 4.40
N GLU A 176 -10.13 -16.16 5.49
CA GLU A 176 -9.63 -16.28 6.85
C GLU A 176 -8.09 -16.24 6.90
N LEU A 177 -7.55 -15.10 7.31
CA LEU A 177 -6.14 -14.93 7.58
C LEU A 177 -5.89 -15.36 9.03
N GLN A 178 -5.22 -16.50 9.20
CA GLN A 178 -4.58 -16.82 10.47
C GLN A 178 -3.32 -15.97 10.56
N SER A 179 -3.35 -14.93 11.39
CA SER A 179 -2.14 -14.18 11.76
C SER A 179 -1.18 -15.16 12.43
N PRO A 180 0.05 -15.36 11.92
CA PRO A 180 1.02 -16.19 12.62
C PRO A 180 1.31 -15.58 14.00
N ASN A 181 1.39 -16.43 15.04
CA ASN A 181 1.63 -16.00 16.43
C ASN A 181 2.95 -15.20 16.60
N GLN A 182 3.88 -15.32 15.64
CA GLN A 182 5.11 -14.52 15.58
C GLN A 182 5.60 -14.44 14.12
N ILE A 183 5.73 -13.23 13.59
CA ILE A 183 6.32 -12.98 12.26
C ILE A 183 7.84 -12.98 12.42
N ILE A 184 8.54 -13.91 11.74
CA ILE A 184 10.02 -13.87 11.70
C ILE A 184 10.43 -12.76 10.74
N LYS A 185 11.14 -11.76 11.24
CA LYS A 185 11.61 -10.62 10.45
C LYS A 185 12.82 -11.03 9.59
N HIS A 186 12.74 -10.77 8.29
CA HIS A 186 13.84 -10.94 7.35
C HIS A 186 14.00 -9.63 6.57
N SER A 187 15.15 -8.98 6.74
CA SER A 187 15.46 -7.73 6.05
C SER A 187 15.68 -7.94 4.54
N ALA A 188 15.63 -6.88 3.75
CA ALA A 188 15.84 -6.97 2.31
C ALA A 188 17.24 -7.51 1.98
N ILE A 189 18.28 -7.10 2.72
CA ILE A 189 19.63 -7.61 2.53
C ILE A 189 19.76 -9.09 2.91
N ASP A 190 19.06 -9.55 3.96
CA ASP A 190 19.06 -10.96 4.35
C ASP A 190 18.40 -11.84 3.28
N LEU A 191 17.24 -11.41 2.78
CA LEU A 191 16.53 -12.10 1.71
C LEU A 191 17.35 -12.13 0.42
N PHE A 192 17.99 -11.01 0.06
CA PHE A 192 18.88 -10.93 -1.08
C PHE A 192 20.07 -11.89 -0.95
N ARG A 193 20.71 -11.94 0.22
CA ARG A 193 21.81 -12.89 0.53
C ARG A 193 21.35 -14.35 0.49
N ALA A 194 20.11 -14.62 0.84
CA ALA A 194 19.48 -15.94 0.70
C ALA A 194 19.13 -16.33 -0.76
N GLY A 195 19.32 -15.40 -1.71
CA GLY A 195 19.08 -15.61 -3.14
C GLY A 195 17.70 -15.18 -3.64
N VAL A 196 16.95 -14.41 -2.84
CA VAL A 196 15.68 -13.80 -3.28
C VAL A 196 15.98 -12.60 -4.17
N GLN A 197 15.32 -12.55 -5.33
CA GLN A 197 15.39 -11.40 -6.23
C GLN A 197 14.17 -10.50 -6.02
N PHE A 198 14.40 -9.28 -5.57
CA PHE A 198 13.35 -8.26 -5.55
C PHE A 198 13.07 -7.76 -6.97
N THR A 199 11.80 -7.52 -7.27
CA THR A 199 11.37 -6.91 -8.52
C THR A 199 10.17 -6.01 -8.28
N GLU A 200 10.07 -4.94 -9.06
CA GLU A 200 8.86 -4.12 -9.10
C GLU A 200 7.60 -4.96 -9.44
N GLY A 201 6.55 -4.76 -8.65
CA GLY A 201 5.25 -5.42 -8.85
C GLY A 201 4.60 -5.02 -10.17
N LYS A 202 4.26 -6.00 -11.00
CA LYS A 202 3.62 -5.79 -12.32
C LYS A 202 2.09 -5.67 -12.25
N GLY A 203 1.54 -5.55 -11.04
CA GLY A 203 0.12 -5.68 -10.75
C GLY A 203 -0.64 -4.36 -10.83
N ARG A 204 -1.97 -4.46 -10.99
CA ARG A 204 -2.90 -3.31 -10.92
C ARG A 204 -3.11 -2.77 -9.50
N ASP A 205 -2.66 -3.53 -8.50
CA ASP A 205 -2.88 -3.26 -7.08
C ASP A 205 -1.64 -2.63 -6.44
N GLN A 206 -1.77 -1.42 -5.92
CA GLN A 206 -0.68 -0.60 -5.38
C GLN A 206 0.02 -1.16 -4.13
N ILE A 207 -0.61 -2.12 -3.46
CA ILE A 207 -0.11 -2.68 -2.20
C ILE A 207 0.08 -4.21 -2.28
N CYS A 208 -0.31 -4.87 -3.39
CA CYS A 208 -0.18 -6.33 -3.50
C CYS A 208 1.27 -6.76 -3.67
N VAL A 209 1.72 -7.67 -2.81
CA VAL A 209 3.02 -8.33 -2.93
C VAL A 209 2.87 -9.77 -3.42
N HIS A 210 3.90 -10.31 -4.07
CA HIS A 210 3.89 -11.69 -4.55
C HIS A 210 5.25 -12.36 -4.37
N PHE A 211 5.27 -13.45 -3.59
CA PHE A 211 6.45 -14.30 -3.46
C PHE A 211 6.31 -15.57 -4.30
N SER A 212 7.30 -15.84 -5.16
CA SER A 212 7.31 -17.00 -6.04
C SER A 212 8.68 -17.68 -6.08
N THR A 213 8.70 -18.99 -6.29
CA THR A 213 9.92 -19.75 -6.55
C THR A 213 9.71 -20.60 -7.78
N SER A 214 10.54 -20.41 -8.80
CA SER A 214 10.51 -21.17 -10.05
C SER A 214 11.75 -22.04 -10.18
N TYR A 215 11.58 -23.31 -10.55
CA TYR A 215 12.69 -24.23 -10.77
C TYR A 215 12.84 -24.45 -12.27
N ARG A 216 14.00 -24.10 -12.85
CA ARG A 216 14.34 -24.48 -14.23
C ARG A 216 15.17 -25.75 -14.20
N PHE A 217 14.63 -26.82 -14.78
CA PHE A 217 15.36 -28.04 -15.05
C PHE A 217 15.97 -27.94 -16.44
N SER A 218 17.28 -27.75 -16.53
CA SER A 218 18.02 -27.98 -17.77
C SER A 218 18.54 -29.42 -17.75
N PHE A 219 17.89 -30.32 -18.47
CA PHE A 219 18.51 -31.60 -18.78
C PHE A 219 19.72 -31.32 -19.68
N LEU A 220 20.92 -31.65 -19.20
CA LEU A 220 22.04 -31.84 -20.10
C LEU A 220 21.63 -32.97 -21.05
N ARG A 221 21.34 -32.65 -22.31
CA ARG A 221 21.20 -33.66 -23.38
C ARG A 221 22.53 -34.41 -23.44
N GLY A 222 22.63 -35.51 -22.71
CA GLY A 222 23.55 -36.57 -23.05
C GLY A 222 23.11 -37.08 -24.42
N SER A 223 23.99 -36.99 -25.39
CA SER A 223 23.80 -37.49 -26.75
C SER A 223 23.55 -39.01 -26.70
N ASN A 224 22.30 -39.42 -26.56
CA ASN A 224 21.87 -40.77 -26.93
C ASN A 224 21.16 -40.68 -28.28
N PRO A 225 21.75 -41.22 -29.35
CA PRO A 225 21.07 -41.32 -30.63
C PRO A 225 20.08 -42.49 -30.56
N GLY A 226 18.79 -42.18 -30.48
CA GLY A 226 17.71 -43.17 -30.61
C GLY A 226 16.73 -43.18 -29.45
N GLY A 227 15.79 -42.24 -29.45
CA GLY A 227 14.63 -42.24 -28.55
C GLY A 227 13.58 -41.24 -29.04
N ARG A 228 12.33 -41.69 -29.22
CA ARG A 228 11.21 -40.93 -29.81
C ARG A 228 10.84 -39.69 -28.98
N SER A 229 10.29 -38.70 -29.68
CA SER A 229 10.08 -37.31 -29.25
C SER A 229 8.88 -37.03 -28.34
N ASP A 230 8.21 -38.04 -27.81
CA ASP A 230 6.90 -37.83 -27.20
C ASP A 230 6.91 -38.36 -25.77
N ASP A 231 7.46 -37.57 -24.85
CA ASP A 231 7.17 -37.61 -23.41
C ASP A 231 7.95 -36.47 -22.72
N ILE A 232 7.30 -35.31 -22.57
CA ILE A 232 7.75 -34.25 -21.65
C ILE A 232 6.91 -34.43 -20.37
N PRO A 233 7.47 -34.93 -19.25
CA PRO A 233 6.70 -35.01 -18.02
C PRO A 233 6.60 -33.61 -17.42
N THR A 234 5.37 -33.08 -17.38
CA THR A 234 5.00 -31.88 -16.63
C THR A 234 5.12 -32.17 -15.13
N PHE A 235 6.32 -32.10 -14.57
CA PHE A 235 6.54 -32.24 -13.13
C PHE A 235 6.35 -30.88 -12.44
N CYS A 236 5.09 -30.51 -12.21
CA CYS A 236 4.73 -29.42 -11.31
C CYS A 236 4.47 -29.96 -9.89
N ASN A 237 4.93 -29.19 -8.90
CA ASN A 237 4.38 -29.13 -7.54
C ASN A 237 4.56 -30.30 -6.57
N TYR A 238 5.74 -30.90 -6.50
CA TYR A 238 6.17 -31.61 -5.29
C TYR A 238 7.69 -31.61 -5.29
N VAL A 239 8.36 -30.94 -4.34
CA VAL A 239 9.78 -31.20 -4.09
C VAL A 239 9.80 -32.49 -3.26
N PRO A 240 10.17 -33.66 -3.81
CA PRO A 240 10.10 -34.88 -3.06
C PRO A 240 11.29 -34.89 -2.10
N THR A 241 11.01 -35.21 -0.85
CA THR A 241 11.94 -35.55 0.24
C THR A 241 13.06 -36.55 -0.17
N LYS A 242 12.94 -37.21 -1.32
CA LYS A 242 13.93 -38.12 -1.91
C LYS A 242 15.13 -37.45 -2.60
N LEU A 243 15.14 -36.13 -2.83
CA LEU A 243 16.32 -35.44 -3.40
C LEU A 243 17.44 -35.18 -2.37
N ARG A 244 17.23 -35.51 -1.09
CA ARG A 244 18.25 -35.39 -0.03
C ARG A 244 19.50 -36.26 -0.26
N SER A 245 19.39 -37.39 -0.97
CA SER A 245 20.56 -38.27 -1.22
C SER A 245 21.43 -37.84 -2.41
N CYS A 246 20.97 -36.89 -3.24
CA CYS A 246 21.73 -36.36 -4.36
C CYS A 246 22.54 -35.11 -4.00
N TYR A 247 22.91 -34.95 -2.73
CA TYR A 247 23.68 -33.82 -2.21
C TYR A 247 25.13 -33.78 -2.73
N ASN A 248 25.57 -34.78 -3.51
CA ASN A 248 26.94 -34.89 -4.00
C ASN A 248 27.09 -34.28 -5.40
N SER A 249 27.72 -33.10 -5.44
CA SER A 249 28.49 -32.49 -6.54
C SER A 249 27.82 -32.17 -7.89
N ARG A 250 26.74 -32.86 -8.32
CA ARG A 250 26.13 -32.66 -9.65
C ARG A 250 24.90 -31.74 -9.67
N LEU A 251 24.36 -31.33 -8.51
CA LEU A 251 23.22 -30.39 -8.42
C LEU A 251 23.63 -28.92 -8.27
N ARG A 252 24.92 -28.55 -8.45
CA ARG A 252 25.33 -27.14 -8.49
C ARG A 252 24.68 -26.33 -9.63
N GLN A 253 23.96 -26.98 -10.55
CA GLN A 253 23.17 -26.36 -11.62
C GLN A 253 21.66 -26.24 -11.33
N PHE A 254 21.19 -26.45 -10.09
CA PHE A 254 19.83 -26.09 -9.71
C PHE A 254 19.73 -24.58 -9.45
N ARG A 255 19.54 -23.79 -10.51
CA ARG A 255 19.18 -22.36 -10.38
C ARG A 255 17.67 -22.21 -10.28
N GLY A 256 17.13 -22.51 -9.10
CA GLY A 256 15.81 -22.01 -8.75
C GLY A 256 15.87 -20.48 -8.72
N ARG A 257 14.96 -19.81 -9.44
CA ARG A 257 14.81 -18.36 -9.39
C ARG A 257 13.68 -18.05 -8.43
N THR A 258 14.03 -17.49 -7.28
CA THR A 258 13.09 -17.01 -6.27
C THR A 258 12.93 -15.50 -6.46
N SER A 259 11.68 -15.04 -6.56
CA SER A 259 11.37 -13.62 -6.69
C SER A 259 10.41 -13.15 -5.61
N PHE A 260 10.62 -11.93 -5.15
CA PHE A 260 9.68 -11.21 -4.32
C PHE A 260 9.27 -9.93 -5.04
N GLU A 261 8.06 -9.94 -5.59
CA GLU A 261 7.47 -8.80 -6.25
C GLU A 261 6.84 -7.88 -5.21
N VAL A 262 7.31 -6.64 -5.14
CA VAL A 262 6.83 -5.62 -4.20
C VAL A 262 6.46 -4.36 -5.01
N PRO A 263 5.32 -3.71 -4.73
CA PRO A 263 4.95 -2.46 -5.39
C PRO A 263 6.03 -1.40 -5.23
N LYS A 264 6.28 -0.66 -6.31
CA LYS A 264 7.20 0.48 -6.28
C LYS A 264 6.67 1.54 -5.32
N LEU A 265 7.55 2.06 -4.47
CA LEU A 265 7.27 3.14 -3.56
C LEU A 265 8.27 4.28 -3.76
N CYS A 266 7.77 5.47 -4.05
CA CYS A 266 8.56 6.70 -4.03
C CYS A 266 8.41 7.38 -2.66
N ILE A 267 9.50 7.76 -2.00
CA ILE A 267 9.45 8.39 -0.68
C ILE A 267 9.99 9.81 -0.74
N TYR A 268 9.23 10.75 -0.16
CA TYR A 268 9.49 12.18 -0.09
C TYR A 268 9.21 12.69 1.32
N ASP A 269 9.52 13.96 1.61
CA ASP A 269 9.34 14.56 2.95
C ASP A 269 7.90 14.42 3.48
N SER A 270 6.91 14.43 2.59
CA SER A 270 5.49 14.29 2.97
C SER A 270 5.01 12.86 3.19
N THR A 271 5.81 11.85 2.81
CA THR A 271 5.37 10.45 2.78
C THR A 271 4.99 9.95 4.17
N GLU A 272 5.79 10.26 5.21
CA GLU A 272 5.47 9.87 6.58
C GLU A 272 4.11 10.44 7.02
N ARG A 273 3.91 11.75 6.85
CA ARG A 273 2.66 12.42 7.26
C ARG A 273 1.45 11.81 6.56
N PHE A 274 1.56 11.51 5.27
CA PHE A 274 0.47 10.91 4.52
C PHE A 274 0.16 9.48 4.98
N PHE A 275 1.17 8.60 5.07
CA PHE A 275 0.97 7.22 5.52
C PHE A 275 0.43 7.14 6.94
N ARG A 276 0.91 7.99 7.86
CA ARG A 276 0.40 8.02 9.23
C ARG A 276 -1.07 8.39 9.31
N ASN A 277 -1.56 9.30 8.46
CA ASN A 277 -2.98 9.64 8.44
C ASN A 277 -3.84 8.51 7.88
N LEU A 278 -3.37 7.79 6.86
CA LEU A 278 -4.04 6.57 6.38
C LEU A 278 -4.06 5.48 7.44
N ILE A 279 -2.95 5.28 8.17
CA ILE A 279 -2.88 4.31 9.28
C ILE A 279 -3.85 4.73 10.40
N ALA A 280 -3.88 6.00 10.77
CA ALA A 280 -4.81 6.52 11.77
C ALA A 280 -6.27 6.27 11.36
N LEU A 281 -6.60 6.49 10.07
CA LEU A 281 -7.92 6.16 9.53
C LEU A 281 -8.27 4.67 9.74
N GLU A 282 -7.34 3.77 9.42
CA GLU A 282 -7.53 2.32 9.61
C GLU A 282 -7.68 1.92 11.09
N GLN A 283 -7.02 2.64 12.01
CA GLN A 283 -7.07 2.34 13.45
C GLN A 283 -8.32 2.93 14.14
N CYS A 284 -8.80 4.08 13.68
CA CYS A 284 -9.97 4.76 14.25
C CYS A 284 -11.30 4.27 13.67
N SER A 285 -11.29 3.48 12.58
CA SER A 285 -12.52 3.08 11.89
C SER A 285 -12.81 1.59 12.05
N PRO A 286 -13.78 1.19 12.91
CA PRO A 286 -14.15 -0.21 13.07
C PRO A 286 -14.57 -0.85 11.74
N GLY A 287 -13.98 -1.99 11.39
CA GLY A 287 -14.32 -2.75 10.18
C GLY A 287 -13.59 -2.32 8.89
N ILE A 288 -12.79 -1.24 8.92
CA ILE A 288 -11.86 -0.93 7.83
C ILE A 288 -10.69 -1.93 7.88
N ARG A 289 -10.35 -2.52 6.73
CA ARG A 289 -9.17 -3.40 6.61
C ARG A 289 -7.89 -2.58 6.74
N GLN A 290 -6.79 -3.25 7.06
CA GLN A 290 -5.51 -2.60 7.35
C GLN A 290 -4.43 -2.75 6.24
N PRO A 291 -4.70 -2.47 4.94
CA PRO A 291 -3.70 -2.66 3.89
C PRO A 291 -2.53 -1.68 3.99
N THR A 292 -2.78 -0.43 4.36
CA THR A 292 -1.74 0.61 4.46
C THR A 292 -0.86 0.29 5.65
N THR A 293 -1.46 -0.05 6.79
CA THR A 293 -0.74 -0.51 7.98
C THR A 293 0.06 -1.77 7.67
N SER A 294 -0.54 -2.78 7.04
CA SER A 294 0.19 -4.02 6.67
C SER A 294 1.36 -3.74 5.73
N TYR A 295 1.22 -2.82 4.77
CA TYR A 295 2.31 -2.45 3.87
C TYR A 295 3.41 -1.70 4.60
N ALA A 296 3.05 -0.77 5.48
CA ALA A 296 4.01 -0.08 6.34
C ALA A 296 4.81 -1.09 7.18
N PHE A 297 4.15 -2.07 7.80
CA PHE A 297 4.81 -3.13 8.57
C PHE A 297 5.70 -4.02 7.70
N LEU A 298 5.28 -4.35 6.47
CA LEU A 298 6.13 -5.08 5.54
C LEU A 298 7.41 -4.28 5.23
N MET A 299 7.28 -2.98 4.97
CA MET A 299 8.43 -2.12 4.67
C MET A 299 9.34 -1.93 5.90
N ASP A 300 8.78 -1.82 7.11
CA ASP A 300 9.53 -1.84 8.38
C ASP A 300 10.32 -3.15 8.56
N ILE A 301 9.75 -4.29 8.18
CA ILE A 301 10.47 -5.57 8.22
C ILE A 301 11.62 -5.60 7.19
N LEU A 302 11.38 -5.07 5.98
CA LEU A 302 12.36 -5.12 4.90
C LEU A 302 13.49 -4.09 5.07
N VAL A 303 13.25 -2.91 5.64
CA VAL A 303 14.20 -1.77 5.65
C VAL A 303 14.67 -1.45 7.06
N ASN A 304 15.84 -1.96 7.43
CA ASN A 304 16.45 -1.73 8.76
C ASN A 304 17.81 -1.02 8.68
N THR A 305 18.49 -1.12 7.54
CA THR A 305 19.83 -0.63 7.29
C THR A 305 19.93 0.06 5.93
N LYS A 306 20.99 0.83 5.70
CA LYS A 306 21.26 1.42 4.38
C LYS A 306 21.45 0.38 3.27
N ASP A 307 21.97 -0.81 3.61
CA ASP A 307 22.16 -1.90 2.65
C ASP A 307 20.80 -2.43 2.16
N ASP A 308 19.77 -2.41 3.02
CA ASP A 308 18.40 -2.77 2.64
C ASP A 308 17.83 -1.78 1.62
N VAL A 309 18.02 -0.49 1.89
CA VAL A 309 17.61 0.59 0.98
C VAL A 309 18.28 0.41 -0.38
N GLU A 310 19.59 0.20 -0.40
CA GLU A 310 20.32 -0.01 -1.65
C GLU A 310 19.85 -1.23 -2.45
N VAL A 311 19.50 -2.33 -1.77
CA VAL A 311 18.96 -3.54 -2.43
C VAL A 311 17.63 -3.23 -3.10
N LEU A 312 16.73 -2.53 -2.41
CA LEU A 312 15.40 -2.20 -2.93
C LEU A 312 15.46 -1.13 -4.03
N GLU A 313 16.36 -0.15 -3.92
CA GLU A 313 16.63 0.85 -4.97
C GLU A 313 17.16 0.20 -6.25
N LYS A 314 18.16 -0.68 -6.12
CA LYS A 314 18.71 -1.43 -7.28
C LYS A 314 17.67 -2.34 -7.93
N ALA A 315 16.67 -2.80 -7.17
CA ALA A 315 15.56 -3.60 -7.66
C ALA A 315 14.40 -2.78 -8.26
N GLY A 316 14.44 -1.45 -8.16
CA GLY A 316 13.37 -0.55 -8.61
C GLY A 316 12.12 -0.57 -7.71
N VAL A 317 12.21 -1.17 -6.52
CA VAL A 317 11.10 -1.26 -5.56
C VAL A 317 10.98 0.02 -4.73
N LEU A 318 12.10 0.68 -4.45
CA LEU A 318 12.14 1.90 -3.65
C LEU A 318 12.82 3.02 -4.44
N GLU A 319 12.18 4.19 -4.51
CA GLU A 319 12.76 5.43 -5.02
C GLU A 319 12.85 6.42 -3.87
N ASN A 320 14.06 6.80 -3.49
CA ASN A 320 14.33 7.59 -2.29
C ASN A 320 14.66 9.05 -2.64
N ASP A 321 13.66 9.91 -2.55
CA ASP A 321 13.81 11.36 -2.77
C ASP A 321 13.99 12.15 -1.47
N LEU A 322 14.26 11.48 -0.35
CA LEU A 322 14.65 12.11 0.93
C LEU A 322 16.15 12.46 1.00
N GLY A 323 16.92 12.08 -0.02
CA GLY A 323 18.38 12.16 -0.01
C GLY A 323 19.01 10.90 0.58
N ALA A 324 19.68 11.02 1.74
CA ALA A 324 20.49 9.91 2.25
C ALA A 324 19.63 8.70 2.71
N SER A 325 20.14 7.48 2.51
CA SER A 325 19.43 6.24 2.85
C SER A 325 19.03 6.15 4.33
N GLU A 326 19.74 6.84 5.23
CA GLU A 326 19.40 6.93 6.65
C GLU A 326 18.05 7.60 6.89
N HIS A 327 17.62 8.52 6.02
CA HIS A 327 16.28 9.11 6.12
C HIS A 327 15.19 8.09 5.78
N ALA A 328 15.40 7.25 4.76
CA ALA A 328 14.49 6.17 4.41
C ALA A 328 14.37 5.14 5.54
N VAL A 329 15.51 4.72 6.11
CA VAL A 329 15.54 3.81 7.27
C VAL A 329 14.79 4.42 8.46
N ARG A 330 15.01 5.71 8.76
CA ARG A 330 14.28 6.38 9.84
C ARG A 330 12.78 6.43 9.56
N LEU A 331 12.37 6.75 8.33
CA LEU A 331 10.97 6.85 7.95
C LEU A 331 10.21 5.54 8.23
N PHE A 332 10.70 4.38 7.77
CA PHE A 332 9.96 3.12 7.95
C PHE A 332 9.92 2.65 9.41
N ASN A 333 11.05 2.78 10.12
CA ASN A 333 11.11 2.47 11.56
C ASN A 333 10.16 3.36 12.39
N VAL A 334 9.95 4.61 11.95
CA VAL A 334 9.12 5.58 12.64
C VAL A 334 7.64 5.37 12.30
N ILE A 335 7.28 5.14 11.03
CA ILE A 335 5.88 5.01 10.58
C ILE A 335 5.10 3.97 11.40
N CYS A 336 5.72 2.82 11.71
CA CYS A 336 5.07 1.74 12.48
C CYS A 336 5.13 1.93 14.01
N LYS A 337 5.79 2.98 14.52
CA LYS A 337 5.87 3.25 15.95
C LYS A 337 4.49 3.57 16.52
N ASN A 338 4.10 2.86 17.58
CA ASN A 338 2.80 2.94 18.25
C ASN A 338 1.61 2.55 17.35
N VAL A 339 1.85 1.76 16.31
CA VAL A 339 0.79 1.25 15.44
C VAL A 339 0.45 -0.19 15.83
N PHE A 340 -0.84 -0.50 15.90
CA PHE A 340 -1.38 -1.82 16.17
C PHE A 340 -1.81 -2.48 14.87
N LEU A 341 -1.20 -3.62 14.55
CA LEU A 341 -1.55 -4.46 13.42
C LEU A 341 -2.35 -5.66 13.92
N GLY A 342 -3.67 -5.66 13.69
CA GLY A 342 -4.54 -6.78 14.05
C GLY A 342 -4.48 -7.91 13.01
N GLU A 343 -4.50 -7.54 11.72
CA GLU A 343 -4.47 -8.48 10.61
C GLU A 343 -3.37 -8.10 9.62
N PHE A 344 -2.39 -8.99 9.45
CA PHE A 344 -1.34 -8.81 8.45
C PHE A 344 -1.78 -9.42 7.12
N ILE A 345 -2.20 -8.58 6.16
CA ILE A 345 -2.83 -9.06 4.92
C ILE A 345 -1.89 -9.90 4.04
N PHE A 346 -0.57 -9.74 4.20
CA PHE A 346 0.44 -10.49 3.44
C PHE A 346 0.92 -11.77 4.14
N SER A 347 0.20 -12.23 5.18
CA SER A 347 0.60 -13.43 5.93
C SER A 347 0.82 -14.64 5.02
N LYS A 348 -0.01 -14.82 3.98
CA LYS A 348 0.11 -15.95 3.03
C LYS A 348 1.42 -15.90 2.24
N GLU A 349 1.80 -14.72 1.75
CA GLU A 349 3.04 -14.49 1.03
C GLU A 349 4.23 -14.63 1.97
N TRP A 350 4.12 -14.09 3.19
CA TRP A 350 5.19 -14.14 4.18
C TRP A 350 5.48 -15.56 4.67
N VAL A 351 4.46 -16.40 4.86
CA VAL A 351 4.65 -17.82 5.19
C VAL A 351 5.49 -18.54 4.13
N LYS A 352 5.37 -18.17 2.85
CA LYS A 352 6.22 -18.73 1.77
C LYS A 352 7.67 -18.25 1.89
N VAL A 353 7.87 -16.98 2.26
CA VAL A 353 9.20 -16.41 2.53
C VAL A 353 9.87 -17.17 3.68
N GLU A 354 9.16 -17.36 4.80
CA GLU A 354 9.69 -18.10 5.95
C GLU A 354 10.01 -19.55 5.61
N ALA A 355 9.15 -20.24 4.86
CA ALA A 355 9.39 -21.61 4.43
C ALA A 355 10.64 -21.71 3.54
N PHE A 356 10.83 -20.75 2.62
CA PHE A 356 12.04 -20.68 1.80
C PHE A 356 13.30 -20.45 2.65
N CYS A 357 13.25 -19.51 3.58
CA CYS A 357 14.38 -19.18 4.45
C CYS A 357 14.74 -20.38 5.34
N LYS A 358 13.77 -21.09 5.93
CA LYS A 358 14.01 -22.31 6.72
C LYS A 358 14.69 -23.44 5.94
N LEU A 359 14.49 -23.51 4.61
CA LEU A 359 15.12 -24.52 3.75
C LEU A 359 16.56 -24.15 3.36
N LYS A 360 16.90 -22.86 3.34
CA LYS A 360 18.21 -22.36 2.89
C LYS A 360 19.13 -21.97 4.04
N TRP A 361 18.56 -21.55 5.17
CA TRP A 361 19.29 -21.31 6.39
C TRP A 361 19.43 -22.64 7.14
N PRO A 362 20.65 -23.17 7.35
CA PRO A 362 20.82 -24.33 8.20
C PRO A 362 20.29 -23.97 9.60
N SER A 363 19.35 -24.76 10.10
CA SER A 363 18.91 -24.68 11.49
C SER A 363 20.09 -25.07 12.41
N GLN A 364 20.66 -24.06 13.10
CA GLN A 364 21.63 -24.04 14.21
C GLN A 364 23.12 -23.79 13.90
N PRO A 365 23.76 -22.89 14.68
CA PRO A 365 25.15 -23.06 15.12
C PRO A 365 25.33 -23.03 16.66
N LEU A 366 26.42 -23.68 17.10
CA LEU A 366 27.06 -23.82 18.43
C LEU A 366 26.77 -25.09 19.26
N ASP A 367 27.89 -25.72 19.63
CA ASP A 367 28.11 -26.80 20.59
C ASP A 367 27.79 -28.25 20.19
N ALA A 368 28.61 -28.78 19.27
CA ALA A 368 29.07 -30.17 19.37
C ALA A 368 30.41 -30.33 18.64
N ALA A 369 31.50 -30.23 19.40
CA ALA A 369 32.74 -30.87 18.99
C ALA A 369 32.45 -32.38 18.89
N MET A 370 32.46 -32.94 17.68
CA MET A 370 32.76 -34.36 17.50
C MET A 370 33.83 -34.51 16.43
N PRO A 371 34.90 -35.28 16.73
CA PRO A 371 36.09 -35.30 15.91
C PRO A 371 35.81 -35.99 14.59
N PHE A 372 36.39 -35.43 13.53
CA PHE A 372 36.60 -36.15 12.27
C PHE A 372 37.48 -37.38 12.56
N ASN A 373 36.86 -38.54 12.75
CA ASN A 373 37.55 -39.80 12.55
C ASN A 373 37.31 -40.24 11.11
N CYS A 374 38.40 -40.16 10.34
CA CYS A 374 38.56 -40.80 9.05
C CYS A 374 38.21 -42.29 9.14
N CYS A 375 37.70 -42.83 8.02
CA CYS A 375 37.48 -44.25 7.78
C CYS A 375 38.64 -45.15 8.26
N PRO A 376 38.33 -46.43 8.48
CA PRO A 376 39.09 -47.44 7.77
C PRO A 376 38.18 -48.23 6.82
N ASP A 377 38.65 -48.32 5.58
CA ASP A 377 38.25 -49.32 4.62
C ASP A 377 38.43 -50.73 5.21
N SER A 378 37.39 -51.55 5.14
CA SER A 378 37.54 -52.98 4.83
C SER A 378 36.18 -53.59 4.50
N MET A 379 36.11 -54.12 3.28
CA MET A 379 35.12 -55.09 2.83
C MET A 379 34.96 -56.23 3.83
N ASP A 380 33.73 -56.69 4.05
CA ASP A 380 33.49 -58.13 4.05
C ASP A 380 32.04 -58.48 3.72
N GLU A 381 31.91 -59.58 2.97
CA GLU A 381 30.67 -60.18 2.46
C GLU A 381 29.88 -60.86 3.58
N GLY A 382 28.54 -60.86 3.50
CA GLY A 382 27.71 -61.76 4.30
C GLY A 382 26.31 -61.25 4.61
N ASN A 383 25.34 -61.71 3.83
CA ASN A 383 23.93 -61.77 4.25
C ASN A 383 23.81 -62.83 5.37
N PRO A 384 22.98 -62.68 6.42
CA PRO A 384 21.54 -62.92 6.24
C PRO A 384 20.56 -62.10 7.12
N THR A 385 19.37 -61.87 6.55
CA THR A 385 18.02 -62.04 7.12
C THR A 385 17.79 -61.78 8.62
N TYR A 386 17.03 -60.73 8.99
CA TYR A 386 16.02 -60.82 10.07
C TYR A 386 14.84 -59.87 9.85
N MET A 387 13.65 -60.43 10.07
CA MET A 387 12.31 -59.84 10.03
C MET A 387 12.15 -58.65 11.00
N VAL A 388 11.33 -57.67 10.61
CA VAL A 388 10.66 -56.77 11.55
C VAL A 388 9.15 -56.88 11.35
N SER A 389 8.49 -57.48 12.34
CA SER A 389 7.05 -57.55 12.51
C SER A 389 6.50 -56.20 12.98
N PHE A 390 5.37 -55.81 12.41
CA PHE A 390 4.49 -54.75 12.91
C PHE A 390 3.80 -55.18 14.21
N TYR A 391 3.67 -54.25 15.15
CA TYR A 391 2.47 -54.08 15.97
C TYR A 391 1.99 -52.64 15.84
#